data_AF-A0A2R5FEK8-F1
#
_entry.id   AF-A0A2R5FEK8-F1
#
_cell.length_a   1.000
_cell.length_b   1.000
_cell.length_c   1.000
_cell.angle_alpha   90.00
_cell.angle_beta   90.00
_cell.angle_gamma   90.00
#
_symmetry.space_group_name_H-M   'P 1'
#
loop_
_entity.id
_entity.type
_entity.pdbx_description
1 polymer ?
#
loop_
_entity_poly.entity_id
_entity_poly.type
_entity_poly.pdbx_seq_one_letter_code
_entity_poly.pdbx_strand_id
1 'polypeptide(L)'
;MNTRMLELLGNQPGKYPTILETQYPHVFQKLLELWNTVDGERYFDELMLSKRAGRLGFPPEATVEIWGLHQIHSALRESQQSKQDNDLWASGADDAHHSRLSQDIGK
;
A
#
# COMPACT_ATOMS: atom_id res chain seq x y z
N MET A 1 -20.27 -10.77 -5.58
CA MET A 1 -18.85 -10.90 -5.97
C MET A 1 -18.53 -9.92 -7.07
N ASN A 2 -18.01 -8.78 -6.66
CA ASN A 2 -17.58 -7.68 -7.51
C ASN A 2 -16.27 -8.04 -8.24
N THR A 3 -16.30 -7.95 -9.58
CA THR A 3 -15.17 -8.30 -10.44
C THR A 3 -13.95 -7.42 -10.19
N ARG A 4 -14.14 -6.11 -9.95
CA ARG A 4 -13.02 -5.20 -9.69
C ARG A 4 -12.26 -5.56 -8.43
N MET A 5 -12.98 -5.94 -7.37
CA MET A 5 -12.32 -6.35 -6.12
C MET A 5 -11.46 -7.59 -6.34
N LEU A 6 -11.93 -8.56 -7.14
CA LEU A 6 -11.17 -9.76 -7.48
C LEU A 6 -9.90 -9.43 -8.26
N GLU A 7 -9.97 -8.49 -9.20
CA GLU A 7 -8.79 -8.02 -9.93
C GLU A 7 -7.76 -7.37 -9.00
N LEU A 8 -8.22 -6.57 -8.02
CA LEU A 8 -7.37 -5.93 -7.02
C LEU A 8 -6.73 -6.93 -6.04
N LEU A 9 -7.44 -8.01 -5.70
CA LEU A 9 -6.93 -9.11 -4.89
C LEU A 9 -5.91 -9.98 -5.64
N GLY A 10 -5.89 -9.92 -6.98
CA GLY A 10 -4.98 -10.66 -7.84
C GLY A 10 -4.98 -12.15 -7.55
N ASN A 11 -3.86 -12.67 -7.03
CA ASN A 11 -3.65 -14.10 -6.80
C ASN A 11 -4.30 -14.64 -5.50
N GLN A 12 -5.08 -13.83 -4.77
CA GLN A 12 -5.74 -14.23 -3.51
C GLN A 12 -7.26 -14.03 -3.51
N PRO A 13 -8.02 -14.69 -4.43
CA PRO A 13 -9.47 -14.60 -4.44
C PRO A 13 -10.13 -15.19 -3.18
N GLY A 14 -9.44 -16.07 -2.44
CA GLY A 14 -9.92 -16.64 -1.17
C GLY A 14 -10.00 -15.63 -0.01
N LYS A 15 -9.48 -14.42 -0.20
CA LYS A 15 -9.56 -13.31 0.77
C LYS A 15 -10.66 -12.31 0.41
N TYR A 16 -11.56 -12.69 -0.50
CA TYR A 16 -12.66 -11.85 -0.92
C TYR A 16 -13.59 -11.49 0.25
N PRO A 17 -13.86 -10.19 0.49
CA PRO A 17 -14.61 -9.76 1.66
C PRO A 17 -16.12 -9.82 1.41
N THR A 18 -16.68 -11.01 1.63
CA THR A 18 -18.11 -11.29 1.37
C THR A 18 -19.00 -10.61 2.40
N ILE A 19 -18.56 -10.53 3.65
CA ILE A 19 -19.29 -9.86 4.73
C ILE A 19 -19.30 -8.35 4.49
N LEU A 20 -18.19 -7.74 4.10
CA LEU A 20 -18.17 -6.31 3.77
C LEU A 20 -19.04 -5.98 2.55
N GLU A 21 -19.01 -6.80 1.50
CA GLU A 21 -19.87 -6.59 0.32
C GLU A 21 -21.37 -6.62 0.69
N THR A 22 -21.77 -7.54 1.56
CA THR A 22 -23.19 -7.77 1.89
C THR A 22 -23.71 -6.90 3.02
N GLN A 23 -22.97 -6.79 4.13
CA GLN A 23 -23.42 -6.09 5.33
C GLN A 23 -22.96 -4.63 5.38
N TYR A 24 -21.86 -4.28 4.70
CA TYR A 24 -21.28 -2.95 4.72
C TYR A 24 -20.97 -2.42 3.31
N PRO A 25 -21.95 -2.37 2.40
CA PRO A 25 -21.72 -2.04 0.98
C PRO A 25 -21.07 -0.66 0.80
N HIS A 26 -21.36 0.30 1.68
CA HIS A 26 -20.72 1.63 1.66
C HIS A 26 -19.21 1.58 1.99
N VAL A 27 -18.82 0.70 2.92
CA VAL A 27 -17.40 0.50 3.27
C VAL A 27 -16.68 -0.20 2.12
N PHE A 28 -17.32 -1.24 1.57
CA PHE A 28 -16.81 -1.98 0.43
C PHE A 28 -16.58 -1.09 -0.81
N GLN A 29 -17.54 -0.21 -1.14
CA GLN A 29 -17.40 0.75 -2.24
C GLN A 29 -16.25 1.73 -1.99
N LYS A 30 -16.15 2.32 -0.79
CA LYS A 30 -15.04 3.20 -0.45
C LYS A 30 -13.68 2.50 -0.53
N LEU A 31 -13.60 1.24 -0.10
CA LEU A 31 -12.37 0.45 -0.24
C LEU A 31 -11.97 0.33 -1.72
N LEU A 32 -12.92 0.02 -2.60
CA LEU A 32 -12.65 -0.03 -4.05
C LEU A 32 -12.17 1.30 -4.63
N GLU A 33 -12.77 2.41 -4.19
CA GLU A 33 -12.39 3.75 -4.65
C GLU A 33 -10.99 4.17 -4.16
N LEU A 34 -10.64 3.81 -2.93
CA LEU A 34 -9.41 4.25 -2.27
C LEU A 34 -8.24 3.26 -2.42
N TRP A 35 -8.49 2.03 -2.86
CA TRP A 35 -7.50 0.93 -2.90
C TRP A 35 -6.19 1.29 -3.61
N ASN A 36 -6.24 2.08 -4.67
CA ASN A 36 -5.06 2.46 -5.45
C ASN A 36 -4.59 3.90 -5.17
N THR A 37 -5.01 4.46 -4.03
CA THR A 37 -4.70 5.83 -3.62
C THR A 37 -3.90 5.82 -2.32
N VAL A 38 -3.20 6.93 -2.03
CA VAL A 38 -2.53 7.10 -0.74
C VAL A 38 -3.51 7.11 0.44
N ASP A 39 -4.77 7.47 0.20
CA ASP A 39 -5.83 7.50 1.20
C ASP A 39 -6.36 6.11 1.56
N GLY A 40 -6.04 5.06 0.80
CA GLY A 40 -6.45 3.69 1.09
C GLY A 40 -5.95 3.21 2.46
N GLU A 41 -4.67 3.44 2.74
CA GLU A 41 -4.05 3.08 4.03
C GLU A 41 -4.71 3.83 5.19
N ARG A 42 -4.90 5.14 5.02
CA ARG A 42 -5.55 6.00 6.02
C ARG A 42 -6.97 5.54 6.32
N TYR A 43 -7.69 5.08 5.30
CA TYR A 43 -9.04 4.58 5.47
C TYR A 43 -9.08 3.25 6.24
N PHE A 44 -8.10 2.34 6.03
CA PHE A 44 -7.97 1.13 6.86
C PHE A 44 -7.71 1.49 8.34
N ASP A 45 -6.81 2.43 8.59
CA ASP A 45 -6.56 2.96 9.94
C ASP A 45 -7.85 3.50 10.57
N GLU A 46 -8.63 4.32 9.85
CA GLU A 46 -9.91 4.84 10.34
C GLU A 46 -10.92 3.73 10.68
N LEU A 47 -10.97 2.65 9.88
CA LEU A 47 -11.83 1.49 10.15
C LEU A 47 -11.40 0.76 11.43
N MET A 48 -10.10 0.59 11.65
CA MET A 48 -9.54 -0.09 12.84
C MET A 48 -9.57 0.79 14.10
N LEU A 49 -9.36 2.10 13.95
CA LEU A 49 -9.35 3.12 15.01
C LEU A 49 -10.75 3.58 15.43
N SER A 50 -11.81 3.03 14.85
CA SER A 50 -13.22 3.41 15.09
C SER A 50 -13.73 3.10 16.52
N LYS A 51 -12.93 3.38 17.55
CA LYS A 51 -13.30 3.54 18.96
C LYS A 51 -14.05 4.85 19.19
N ARG A 52 -15.13 5.11 18.45
CA ARG A 52 -16.04 6.20 18.82
C ARG A 52 -16.98 5.69 19.91
N ALA A 53 -16.92 6.29 21.09
CA ALA A 53 -17.74 5.91 22.24
C ALA A 53 -19.22 5.78 21.83
N GLY A 54 -19.78 4.57 21.91
CA GLY A 54 -21.18 4.29 21.57
C GLY A 54 -21.41 3.49 20.29
N ARG A 55 -20.39 3.13 19.51
CA ARG A 55 -20.50 2.09 18.45
C ARG A 55 -19.86 0.78 18.91
N LEU A 56 -20.63 -0.30 18.89
CA LEU A 56 -20.09 -1.66 18.78
C LEU A 56 -19.32 -1.66 17.44
N GLY A 57 -18.03 -1.98 17.46
CA GLY A 57 -17.19 -1.98 16.25
C GLY A 57 -17.69 -2.95 15.18
N PHE A 58 -16.81 -3.34 14.26
CA PHE A 58 -17.16 -4.39 13.30
C PHE A 58 -17.36 -5.74 14.01
N PRO A 59 -18.28 -6.59 13.52
CA PRO A 59 -18.35 -7.96 13.97
C PRO A 59 -17.01 -8.68 13.68
N PRO A 60 -16.68 -9.74 14.43
CA PRO A 60 -15.38 -10.41 14.31
C PRO A 60 -15.12 -10.91 12.88
N GLU A 61 -16.15 -11.37 12.17
CA GLU A 61 -16.06 -11.83 10.78
C GLU A 61 -15.66 -10.69 9.84
N ALA A 62 -16.29 -9.52 9.96
CA ALA A 62 -15.92 -8.35 9.17
C ALA A 62 -14.53 -7.82 9.55
N THR A 63 -14.14 -7.92 10.82
CA THR A 63 -12.80 -7.52 11.27
C THR A 63 -11.71 -8.37 10.63
N VAL A 64 -11.92 -9.69 10.53
CA VAL A 64 -10.99 -10.61 9.85
C VAL A 64 -10.86 -10.26 8.36
N GLU A 65 -11.98 -9.93 7.69
CA GLU A 65 -11.94 -9.49 6.30
C GLU A 65 -11.18 -8.17 6.13
N ILE A 66 -11.48 -7.16 6.96
CA ILE A 66 -10.78 -5.86 6.94
C ILE A 66 -9.27 -6.05 7.13
N TRP A 67 -8.87 -6.88 8.09
CA TRP A 67 -7.45 -7.12 8.35
C TRP A 67 -6.78 -7.90 7.22
N GLY A 68 -7.46 -8.89 6.65
CA GLY A 68 -6.96 -9.62 5.48
C GLY A 68 -6.73 -8.71 4.27
N LEU A 69 -7.64 -7.76 4.03
CA LEU A 69 -7.49 -6.77 2.97
C LEU A 69 -6.34 -5.80 3.22
N HIS A 70 -6.19 -5.33 4.46
CA HIS A 70 -5.09 -4.44 4.86
C HIS A 70 -3.73 -5.08 4.58
N GLN A 71 -3.54 -6.35 4.95
CA GLN A 71 -2.29 -7.08 4.69
C GLN A 71 -1.97 -7.18 3.19
N ILE A 72 -2.98 -7.41 2.34
CA ILE A 72 -2.80 -7.48 0.88
C ILE A 72 -2.42 -6.10 0.33
N HIS A 73 -3.11 -5.05 0.78
CA HIS A 73 -2.85 -3.68 0.38
C HIS A 73 -1.42 -3.23 0.74
N SER A 74 -0.98 -3.49 1.96
CA SER A 74 0.38 -3.17 2.42
C SER A 74 1.45 -3.90 1.62
N ALA A 75 1.29 -5.22 1.42
CA ALA A 75 2.23 -6.02 0.64
C ALA A 75 2.37 -5.54 -0.82
N LEU A 76 1.25 -5.11 -1.44
CA LEU A 76 1.27 -4.53 -2.79
C LEU A 76 2.02 -3.19 -2.81
N ARG A 77 1.81 -2.31 -1.82
CA ARG A 77 2.51 -1.01 -1.75
C ARG A 77 4.00 -1.18 -1.48
N GLU A 78 4.39 -2.06 -0.57
CA GLU A 78 5.81 -2.34 -0.28
C GLU A 78 6.55 -2.81 -1.55
N SER A 79 5.89 -3.65 -2.36
CA SER A 79 6.43 -4.13 -3.63
C SER A 79 6.57 -3.02 -4.69
N GLN A 80 5.72 -1.99 -4.64
CA GLN A 80 5.82 -0.82 -5.53
C GLN A 80 6.86 0.20 -5.04
N GLN A 81 6.94 0.42 -3.73
CA GLN A 81 7.86 1.39 -3.11
C GLN A 81 9.32 0.97 -3.30
N SER A 82 9.62 -0.32 -3.17
CA SER A 82 10.97 -0.87 -3.35
C SER A 82 11.46 -0.80 -4.79
N LYS A 83 10.55 -0.75 -5.78
CA LYS A 83 10.91 -0.49 -7.18
C LYS A 83 11.27 0.98 -7.43
N GLN A 84 10.62 1.90 -6.71
CA GLN A 84 10.82 3.35 -6.88
C GLN A 84 12.03 3.89 -6.11
N ASP A 85 12.35 3.31 -4.94
CA ASP A 85 13.55 3.66 -4.15
C ASP A 85 14.85 3.23 -4.85
N ASN A 86 14.83 2.06 -5.51
CA ASN A 86 15.97 1.55 -6.28
C ASN A 86 16.38 2.46 -7.46
N ASP A 87 15.42 3.19 -8.06
CA ASP A 87 15.70 4.13 -9.17
C ASP A 87 16.31 5.48 -8.70
N LEU A 88 16.10 5.87 -7.43
CA LEU A 88 16.52 7.17 -6.91
C LEU A 88 18.02 7.23 -6.56
N TRP A 89 18.64 6.11 -6.22
CA TRP A 89 20.09 6.02 -5.92
C TRP A 89 20.92 5.41 -7.06
N ALA A 90 20.29 4.84 -8.08
CA ALA A 90 20.97 4.32 -9.28
C ALA A 90 21.41 5.43 -10.27
N SER A 91 20.83 6.63 -10.17
CA SER A 91 21.06 7.72 -11.13
C SER A 91 22.15 8.73 -10.70
N GLY A 92 22.88 8.46 -9.61
CA GLY A 92 23.86 9.39 -9.03
C GLY A 92 25.32 8.92 -9.02
N ALA A 93 25.69 7.91 -9.83
CA ALA A 93 27.05 7.34 -9.80
C ALA A 93 27.99 7.85 -10.90
N ASP A 94 27.67 8.97 -11.57
CA ASP A 94 28.53 9.55 -12.60
C ASP A 94 28.57 11.07 -12.44
N ASP A 95 29.53 11.59 -11.66
CA ASP A 95 30.30 12.81 -11.98
C ASP A 95 31.29 13.14 -10.84
N ALA A 96 32.59 12.91 -11.10
CA ALA A 96 33.69 13.82 -10.73
C ALA A 96 35.05 13.20 -11.10
N HIS A 97 35.30 13.15 -12.41
CA HIS A 97 36.64 13.13 -12.98
C HIS A 97 37.34 14.46 -12.65
N HIS A 98 38.34 14.49 -11.77
CA HIS A 98 39.36 15.55 -11.75
C HIS A 98 40.62 15.16 -10.94
N SER A 99 41.33 14.10 -11.35
CA SER A 99 42.77 14.00 -11.04
C SER A 99 43.52 14.98 -11.95
N ARG A 100 43.53 16.25 -11.52
CA ARG A 100 44.29 17.31 -12.14
C ARG A 100 45.79 17.02 -11.98
N LEU A 101 46.41 16.71 -13.11
CA LEU A 101 47.81 16.87 -13.45
C LEU A 101 48.57 17.82 -12.50
N SER A 102 49.36 17.27 -11.59
CA SER A 102 50.47 17.98 -10.92
C SER A 102 51.77 17.50 -11.55
N GLN A 103 52.14 18.15 -12.65
CA GLN A 103 53.53 18.21 -13.09
C GLN A 103 54.15 19.41 -12.39
N ASP A 104 54.85 19.15 -11.28
CA ASP A 104 55.74 20.13 -10.66
C ASP A 104 57.19 19.75 -10.97
N ILE A 105 57.97 20.80 -11.21
CA ILE A 105 59.22 20.84 -11.93
C ILE A 105 60.32 20.93 -10.87
N GLY A 106 61.31 20.04 -10.91
CA GLY A 106 62.38 20.08 -9.91
C GLY A 106 63.63 19.30 -10.28
N LYS A 107 64.51 19.92 -11.09
CA LYS A 107 65.96 20.01 -10.86
C LYS A 107 66.66 20.80 -11.98
#